data_AF-A0A5D0GZ23-F1
#
_entry.id   AF-A0A5D0GZ23-F1
#
_cell.length_a   1.000
_cell.length_b   1.000
_cell.length_c   1.000
_cell.angle_alpha   90.00
_cell.angle_beta   90.00
_cell.angle_gamma   90.00
#
_symmetry.space_group_name_H-M   'P 1'
#
loop_
_entity.id
_entity.type
_entity.pdbx_description
1 polymer ?
#
loop_
_entity_poly.entity_id
_entity_poly.type
_entity_poly.pdbx_seq_one_letter_code
_entity_poly.pdbx_strand_id
1 'polypeptide(L)'
;LISAVLLLFRQKWRMAINRSAEAMTIFSVVQAGLFPIIHMGRPWLGYWVLPIPNQFGSLWVNFNSPLLWDVFAISTYLSVSLVFWWTGLLPDFAMIRDRAV
;
A
#
# COMPACT_ATOMS: atom_id res chain seq x y z
N LEU A 1 -8.68 -2.97 7.78
CA LEU A 1 -9.31 -3.18 9.11
C LEU A 1 -9.98 -4.55 9.22
N ILE A 2 -10.90 -4.89 8.32
CA ILE A 2 -11.61 -6.19 8.30
C ILE A 2 -10.64 -7.38 8.35
N SER A 3 -9.60 -7.38 7.52
CA SER A 3 -8.66 -8.50 7.43
C SER A 3 -7.78 -8.72 8.67
N ALA A 4 -7.29 -7.64 9.29
CA ALA A 4 -6.37 -7.69 10.43
C ALA A 4 -7.06 -7.62 11.80
N VAL A 5 -7.93 -6.64 12.01
CA VAL A 5 -8.56 -6.40 13.32
C VAL A 5 -9.53 -7.51 13.67
N LEU A 6 -10.39 -7.94 12.74
CA LEU A 6 -11.31 -9.06 12.99
C LEU A 6 -10.58 -10.39 13.18
N LEU A 7 -9.42 -10.56 12.55
CA LEU A 7 -8.55 -11.71 12.81
C LEU A 7 -8.03 -11.69 14.26
N LEU A 8 -7.53 -10.55 14.75
CA LEU A 8 -7.05 -10.41 16.12
C LEU A 8 -8.15 -10.72 17.14
N PHE A 9 -9.38 -10.27 16.89
CA PHE A 9 -10.55 -10.58 17.72
C PHE A 9 -11.20 -11.94 17.41
N ARG A 10 -10.54 -12.79 16.60
CA ARG A 10 -10.97 -14.16 16.24
C ARG A 10 -12.41 -14.25 15.74
N GLN A 11 -12.88 -13.21 15.05
CA GLN A 11 -14.22 -13.13 14.50
C GLN A 11 -14.33 -13.98 13.23
N LYS A 12 -14.93 -15.17 13.32
CA LYS A 12 -14.96 -16.15 12.22
C LYS A 12 -15.73 -15.69 10.97
N TRP A 13 -16.70 -14.79 11.13
CA TRP A 13 -17.52 -14.30 10.01
C TRP A 13 -16.72 -13.49 8.97
N ARG A 14 -15.52 -13.00 9.33
CA ARG A 14 -14.63 -12.29 8.40
C ARG A 14 -14.27 -13.11 7.17
N MET A 15 -14.26 -14.44 7.27
CA MET A 15 -13.75 -15.34 6.23
C MET A 15 -14.50 -15.17 4.89
N ALA A 16 -15.78 -14.79 4.93
CA ALA A 16 -16.58 -14.56 3.72
C ALA A 16 -16.26 -13.25 2.99
N ILE A 17 -15.60 -12.29 3.65
CA ILE A 17 -15.44 -10.92 3.14
C ILE A 17 -13.98 -10.43 3.06
N ASN A 18 -13.02 -11.12 3.69
CA ASN A 18 -11.64 -10.62 3.75
C ASN A 18 -11.05 -10.37 2.36
N ARG A 19 -11.28 -11.29 1.41
CA ARG A 19 -10.62 -11.26 0.10
C ARG A 19 -11.06 -10.08 -0.75
N SER A 20 -12.36 -9.79 -0.76
CA SER A 20 -12.92 -8.62 -1.44
C SER A 20 -12.57 -7.32 -0.72
N ALA A 21 -12.57 -7.32 0.62
CA ALA A 21 -12.18 -6.15 1.41
C ALA A 21 -10.71 -5.75 1.20
N GLU A 22 -9.79 -6.72 1.13
CA GLU A 22 -8.37 -6.46 0.85
C GLU A 22 -8.15 -5.93 -0.58
N ALA A 23 -8.84 -6.50 -1.58
CA ALA A 23 -8.80 -5.99 -2.95
C ALA A 23 -9.33 -4.55 -3.04
N MET A 24 -10.44 -4.24 -2.36
CA MET A 24 -10.97 -2.87 -2.26
C MET A 24 -9.93 -1.90 -1.70
N THR A 25 -9.19 -2.29 -0.66
CA THR A 25 -8.12 -1.48 -0.09
C THR A 25 -7.02 -1.21 -1.12
N ILE A 26 -6.51 -2.23 -1.81
CA ILE A 26 -5.40 -2.05 -2.77
C ILE A 26 -5.82 -1.11 -3.91
N PHE A 27 -6.98 -1.35 -4.52
CA PHE A 27 -7.43 -0.52 -5.64
C PHE A 27 -7.73 0.93 -5.23
N SER A 28 -8.33 1.14 -4.05
CA SER A 28 -8.59 2.48 -3.55
C SER A 28 -7.29 3.24 -3.22
N VAL A 29 -6.28 2.57 -2.66
CA VAL A 29 -4.97 3.19 -2.38
C VAL A 29 -4.24 3.55 -3.67
N VAL A 30 -4.33 2.72 -4.72
CA VAL A 30 -3.75 3.05 -6.03
C VAL A 30 -4.36 4.34 -6.59
N GLN A 31 -5.68 4.51 -6.49
CA GLN A 31 -6.34 5.76 -6.90
C GLN A 31 -5.94 6.93 -6.01
N ALA A 32 -5.89 6.72 -4.70
CA ALA A 32 -5.46 7.75 -3.75
C ALA A 32 -4.02 8.22 -4.02
N GLY A 33 -3.11 7.30 -4.37
CA GLY A 33 -1.71 7.58 -4.67
C GLY A 33 -1.47 8.45 -5.91
N LEU A 34 -2.46 8.59 -6.80
CA LEU A 34 -2.38 9.50 -7.94
C LEU A 34 -2.45 10.97 -7.52
N PHE A 35 -3.25 11.29 -6.50
CA PHE A 35 -3.49 12.67 -6.07
C PHE A 35 -2.21 13.36 -5.58
N PRO A 36 -1.36 12.74 -4.73
CA PRO A 36 -0.07 13.29 -4.33
C PRO A 36 0.81 13.75 -5.49
N ILE A 37 0.70 13.14 -6.67
CA ILE A 37 1.48 13.52 -7.85
C ILE A 37 0.74 14.57 -8.69
N ILE A 38 -0.53 14.34 -9.00
CA ILE A 38 -1.32 15.22 -9.90
C ILE A 38 -1.49 16.62 -9.31
N HIS A 39 -1.63 16.73 -7.99
CA HIS A 39 -1.84 18.03 -7.33
C HIS A 39 -0.55 18.86 -7.15
N MET A 40 0.62 18.35 -7.57
CA MET A 40 1.87 19.10 -7.47
C MET A 40 1.98 20.15 -8.57
N GLY A 41 2.48 21.35 -8.25
CA GLY A 41 2.79 22.35 -9.27
C GLY A 41 3.95 21.97 -10.20
N ARG A 42 4.89 21.13 -9.73
CA ARG A 42 6.05 20.64 -10.50
C ARG A 42 6.25 19.13 -10.26
N PRO A 43 5.40 18.26 -10.83
CA PRO A 43 5.38 16.83 -10.53
C PRO A 43 6.69 16.11 -10.93
N TRP A 44 7.40 16.59 -11.96
CA TRP A 44 8.69 16.01 -12.37
C TRP A 44 9.81 16.16 -11.33
N LEU A 45 9.63 16.99 -10.31
CA LEU A 45 10.54 17.10 -9.16
C LEU A 45 10.11 16.25 -7.95
N GLY A 46 9.04 15.45 -8.06
CA GLY A 46 8.50 14.68 -6.92
C GLY A 46 9.51 13.76 -6.23
N TYR A 47 10.54 13.30 -6.94
CA TYR A 47 11.61 12.48 -6.37
C TYR A 47 12.40 13.18 -5.26
N TRP A 48 12.41 14.52 -5.19
CA TRP A 48 13.07 15.29 -4.12
C TRP A 48 12.43 15.11 -2.75
N VAL A 49 11.21 14.57 -2.70
CA VAL A 49 10.53 14.27 -1.44
C VAL A 49 11.17 13.05 -0.76
N LEU A 50 11.86 12.20 -1.51
CA LEU A 50 12.56 11.04 -0.96
C LEU A 50 13.93 11.43 -0.38
N PRO A 51 14.33 10.87 0.76
CA PRO A 51 15.65 11.11 1.34
C PRO A 51 16.71 10.32 0.57
N ILE A 52 17.14 10.84 -0.58
CA ILE A 52 18.13 10.22 -1.47
C ILE A 52 19.44 11.02 -1.42
N PRO A 53 20.60 10.37 -1.19
CA PRO A 53 21.91 11.02 -1.30
C PRO A 53 22.11 11.68 -2.67
N ASN A 54 22.68 12.88 -2.70
CA ASN A 54 22.79 13.69 -3.92
C ASN A 54 24.07 14.52 -3.96
N GLN A 55 24.33 15.08 -5.15
CA GLN A 55 25.54 15.87 -5.45
C GLN A 55 25.47 17.32 -4.93
N PHE A 56 24.35 17.74 -4.31
CA PHE A 56 24.16 19.11 -3.82
C PHE A 56 24.69 19.29 -2.39
N GLY A 57 25.82 18.66 -2.07
CA GLY A 57 26.40 18.68 -0.71
C GLY A 57 25.52 17.95 0.31
N SER A 58 24.93 16.82 -0.06
CA SER A 58 24.01 16.04 0.79
C SER A 58 22.83 16.88 1.29
N LEU A 59 22.10 17.51 0.36
CA LEU A 59 20.88 18.23 0.68
C LEU A 59 19.77 17.24 1.07
N TRP A 60 19.08 17.48 2.18
CA TRP A 60 18.03 16.58 2.70
C TRP A 60 16.68 17.28 2.84
N VAL A 61 15.63 16.46 2.96
CA VAL A 61 14.29 16.91 3.36
C VAL A 61 14.22 17.14 4.87
N ASN A 62 13.26 17.96 5.31
CA ASN A 62 12.92 18.04 6.73
C ASN A 62 11.98 16.89 7.11
N PHE A 63 12.16 16.30 8.29
CA PHE A 63 11.35 15.17 8.76
C PHE A 63 10.16 15.56 9.65
N ASN A 64 9.81 16.85 9.69
CA ASN A 64 8.74 17.36 10.54
C ASN A 64 7.42 17.58 9.77
N SER A 65 7.45 17.54 8.44
CA SER A 65 6.28 17.80 7.62
C SER A 65 5.34 16.58 7.56
N PRO A 66 4.04 16.74 7.85
CA PRO A 66 3.08 15.64 7.73
C PRO A 66 2.89 15.18 6.27
N LEU A 67 3.18 16.04 5.28
CA LEU A 67 3.18 15.65 3.86
C LEU A 67 4.28 14.64 3.55
N LEU A 68 5.44 14.78 4.18
CA LEU A 68 6.50 13.80 4.04
C LEU A 68 6.12 12.48 4.73
N TRP A 69 5.49 12.55 5.89
CA TRP A 69 5.00 11.35 6.59
C TRP A 69 3.98 10.58 5.75
N ASP A 70 3.10 11.30 5.05
CA ASP A 70 2.11 10.69 4.16
C ASP A 70 2.74 9.87 3.03
N VAL A 71 3.84 10.34 2.44
CA VAL A 71 4.61 9.60 1.42
C VAL A 71 5.08 8.25 1.96
N PHE A 72 5.61 8.22 3.18
CA PHE A 72 6.02 6.97 3.82
C PHE A 72 4.82 6.12 4.24
N ALA A 73 3.75 6.73 4.75
CA ALA A 73 2.56 6.01 5.19
C ALA A 73 1.87 5.31 4.02
N ILE A 74 1.58 6.02 2.92
CA ILE A 74 0.91 5.45 1.75
C ILE A 74 1.79 4.38 1.08
N SER A 75 3.09 4.65 0.90
CA SER A 75 4.00 3.69 0.25
C SER A 75 4.15 2.39 1.05
N THR A 76 4.35 2.48 2.36
CA THR A 76 4.42 1.29 3.24
C THR A 76 3.08 0.60 3.35
N TYR A 77 1.97 1.35 3.45
CA TYR A 77 0.63 0.80 3.52
C TYR A 77 0.28 -0.02 2.28
N LEU A 78 0.55 0.51 1.08
CA LEU A 78 0.33 -0.22 -0.17
C LEU A 78 1.22 -1.47 -0.23
N SER A 79 2.51 -1.34 0.08
CA SER A 79 3.47 -2.44 0.01
C SER A 79 3.08 -3.60 0.94
N VAL A 80 2.78 -3.29 2.21
CA VAL A 80 2.38 -4.30 3.20
C VAL A 80 1.02 -4.90 2.84
N SER A 81 0.05 -4.08 2.43
CA SER A 81 -1.29 -4.57 2.04
C SER A 81 -1.22 -5.50 0.83
N LEU A 82 -0.37 -5.20 -0.15
CA LEU A 82 -0.17 -6.02 -1.34
C LEU A 82 0.44 -7.38 -1.00
N VAL A 83 1.52 -7.40 -0.20
CA VAL A 83 2.15 -8.66 0.25
C VAL A 83 1.20 -9.48 1.12
N PHE A 84 0.48 -8.85 2.04
CA PHE A 84 -0.49 -9.52 2.91
C PHE A 84 -1.63 -10.17 2.11
N TRP A 85 -2.20 -9.46 1.14
CA TRP A 85 -3.26 -10.00 0.29
C TRP A 85 -2.74 -11.11 -0.64
N TRP A 86 -1.57 -10.90 -1.26
CA TRP A 86 -0.96 -11.88 -2.16
C TRP A 86 -0.61 -13.20 -1.44
N THR A 87 0.00 -13.12 -0.26
CA THR A 87 0.31 -14.31 0.54
C THR A 87 -0.96 -15.06 0.95
N GLY A 88 -2.03 -14.33 1.26
CA GLY A 88 -3.33 -14.93 1.52
C GLY A 88 -3.89 -15.71 0.32
N LEU A 89 -3.62 -15.30 -0.91
CA LEU A 89 -4.18 -15.89 -2.14
C LEU A 89 -3.48 -17.18 -2.59
N LEU A 90 -2.31 -17.49 -2.05
CA LEU A 90 -1.55 -18.69 -2.41
C LEU A 90 -2.38 -20.01 -2.42
N PRO A 91 -3.17 -20.35 -1.38
CA PRO A 91 -4.01 -21.55 -1.41
C PRO A 91 -5.15 -21.46 -2.45
N ASP A 92 -5.70 -20.27 -2.71
CA ASP A 92 -6.75 -20.09 -3.72
C ASP A 92 -6.17 -20.34 -5.13
N PHE A 93 -4.98 -19.80 -5.40
CA PHE A 93 -4.27 -20.05 -6.64
C PHE A 93 -3.86 -21.52 -6.80
N ALA A 94 -3.49 -22.21 -5.71
CA ALA A 94 -3.24 -23.64 -5.76
C ALA A 94 -4.50 -24.42 -6.18
N MET A 95 -5.67 -24.08 -5.61
CA MET A 95 -6.94 -24.71 -5.99
C MET A 95 -7.35 -24.42 -7.43
N ILE A 96 -7.10 -23.21 -7.94
CA ILE A 96 -7.37 -22.87 -9.35
C ILE A 96 -6.40 -23.63 -10.27
N ARG A 97 -5.11 -23.67 -9.93
CA ARG A 97 -4.09 -24.44 -10.67
C ARG A 97 -4.49 -25.90 -10.81
N ASP A 98 -4.95 -26.53 -9.73
CA ASP A 98 -5.31 -27.95 -9.72
C ASP A 98 -6.60 -28.25 -10.52
N ARG A 99 -7.31 -27.21 -10.98
CA ARG A 99 -8.49 -27.32 -11.85
C ARG A 99 -8.25 -26.78 -13.27
N ALA A 100 -7.10 -26.17 -13.53
CA ALA A 100 -6.74 -25.74 -14.87
C ALA A 100 -6.44 -26.99 -15.71
N VAL A 101 -7.19 -27.16 -16.79
CA VAL A 101 -7.01 -28.23 -17.80
C VAL A 101 -5.97 -27.78 -18.81
#